data_AF-A0A0G1YIU6-F1
#
_entry.id   AF-A0A0G1YIU6-F1
#
_cell.length_a   1.000
_cell.length_b   1.000
_cell.length_c   1.000
_cell.angle_alpha   90.00
_cell.angle_beta   90.00
_cell.angle_gamma   90.00
#
_symmetry.space_group_name_H-M   'P 1'
#
loop_
_entity.id
_entity.type
_entity.pdbx_description
1 polymer ?
#
loop_
_entity_poly.entity_id
_entity_poly.type
_entity_poly.pdbx_seq_one_letter_code
_entity_poly.pdbx_strand_id
1 'polypeptide(L)'
;MGLFNVPQYINVEDKVAGPLTIKQLLWMIGMGATLFTMWSLLSKAVFFLLGIPTALLFVAFAFYRPYGQPLISFVFSGIRFMFGPKVYVWKRTTQKMQVNYQQRQNEAKQEKAMESQDDRRRKALENLKGIAKIIDSKGTEADEDVVSILKKPEVRK
;
A
#
# COMPACT_ATOMS: atom_id res chain seq x y z
N MET A 1 -28.68 16.57 -5.43
CA MET A 1 -27.60 16.01 -6.27
C MET A 1 -26.28 16.46 -5.66
N GLY A 2 -25.65 15.63 -4.82
CA GLY A 2 -24.41 16.02 -4.14
C GLY A 2 -23.28 16.13 -5.15
N LEU A 3 -22.70 17.32 -5.30
CA LEU A 3 -21.52 17.56 -6.11
C LEU A 3 -20.30 16.98 -5.36
N PHE A 4 -19.92 15.76 -5.67
CA PHE A 4 -18.65 15.21 -5.22
C PHE A 4 -17.53 15.86 -6.03
N ASN A 5 -16.85 16.84 -5.45
CA ASN A 5 -15.63 17.38 -6.04
C ASN A 5 -14.56 16.27 -6.01
N VAL A 6 -14.16 15.83 -7.21
CA VAL A 6 -13.02 14.90 -7.34
C VAL A 6 -11.79 15.59 -6.74
N PRO A 7 -11.10 14.98 -5.76
CA PRO A 7 -9.88 15.55 -5.20
C PRO A 7 -8.82 15.70 -6.30
N GLN A 8 -8.51 16.93 -6.68
CA GLN A 8 -7.56 17.22 -7.77
C GLN A 8 -6.10 17.16 -7.32
N TYR A 9 -5.83 17.01 -6.01
CA TYR A 9 -4.48 17.12 -5.44
C TYR A 9 -3.81 15.77 -5.11
N ILE A 10 -4.31 14.65 -5.63
CA ILE A 10 -3.70 13.32 -5.35
C ILE A 10 -2.26 13.18 -5.89
N ASN A 11 -1.87 14.02 -6.85
CA ASN A 11 -0.56 13.96 -7.51
C ASN A 11 0.45 14.98 -6.96
N VAL A 12 0.09 15.77 -5.95
CA VAL A 12 1.02 16.71 -5.32
C VAL A 12 1.82 15.94 -4.28
N GLU A 13 3.14 15.93 -4.42
CA GLU A 13 4.02 15.33 -3.43
C GLU A 13 4.00 16.12 -2.13
N ASP A 14 3.95 15.40 -1.01
CA ASP A 14 3.99 16.01 0.31
C ASP A 14 5.31 16.77 0.52
N LYS A 15 5.16 18.00 1.02
CA LYS A 15 6.28 18.85 1.40
C LYS A 15 6.69 18.48 2.81
N VAL A 16 7.94 18.04 2.98
CA VAL A 16 8.45 17.52 4.26
C VAL A 16 9.35 18.53 4.97
N ALA A 17 10.14 19.29 4.21
CA ALA A 17 11.04 20.30 4.76
C ALA A 17 10.68 21.67 4.20
N GLY A 18 9.72 22.35 4.85
CA GLY A 18 9.21 23.65 4.41
C GLY A 18 8.58 23.58 3.01
N PRO A 19 9.14 24.24 1.99
CA PRO A 19 8.62 24.17 0.62
C PRO A 19 9.07 22.93 -0.17
N LEU A 20 10.02 22.13 0.35
CA LEU A 20 10.66 21.05 -0.39
C LEU A 20 9.98 19.69 -0.18
N THR A 21 9.81 18.97 -1.29
CA THR A 21 9.45 17.55 -1.30
C THR A 21 10.63 16.67 -0.89
N ILE A 22 10.39 15.41 -0.50
CA ILE A 22 11.47 14.45 -0.17
C ILE A 22 12.45 14.29 -1.34
N LYS A 23 11.95 14.24 -2.57
CA LYS A 23 12.79 14.08 -3.77
C LYS A 23 13.70 15.30 -3.96
N GLN A 24 13.16 16.50 -3.81
CA GLN A 24 13.93 17.74 -3.88
C GLN A 24 14.97 17.82 -2.77
N LEU A 25 14.61 17.45 -1.54
CA LEU A 25 15.55 17.39 -0.42
C LEU A 25 16.72 16.47 -0.73
N LEU A 26 16.45 15.27 -1.26
CA LEU A 26 17.48 14.30 -1.62
C LEU A 26 18.43 14.86 -2.70
N TRP A 27 17.88 15.55 -3.70
CA TRP A 27 18.70 16.24 -4.71
C TRP A 27 19.56 17.35 -4.10
N MET A 28 19.05 18.14 -3.15
CA MET A 28 19.83 19.20 -2.48
C MET A 28 20.95 18.62 -1.61
N ILE A 29 20.69 17.53 -0.90
CA ILE A 29 21.70 16.81 -0.13
C ILE A 29 22.77 16.23 -1.08
N GLY A 30 22.34 15.60 -2.17
CA GLY A 30 23.25 15.07 -3.20
C GLY A 30 24.11 16.15 -3.86
N MET A 31 23.53 17.33 -4.12
CA MET A 31 24.25 18.50 -4.61
C MET A 31 25.34 18.92 -3.62
N GLY A 32 24.97 19.11 -2.35
CA GLY A 32 25.90 19.54 -1.30
C GLY A 32 27.06 18.57 -1.14
N ALA A 33 26.77 17.27 -1.09
CA ALA A 33 27.78 16.23 -1.03
C ALA A 33 28.71 16.26 -2.27
N THR A 34 28.15 16.35 -3.47
CA THR A 34 28.92 16.36 -4.72
C THR A 34 29.82 17.59 -4.80
N LEU A 35 29.29 18.79 -4.51
CA LEU A 35 30.06 20.03 -4.52
C LEU A 35 31.14 20.04 -3.43
N PHE A 36 30.85 19.51 -2.25
CA PHE A 36 31.85 19.36 -1.18
C PHE A 36 32.99 18.43 -1.61
N THR A 37 32.67 17.28 -2.22
CA THR A 37 33.68 16.38 -2.78
C THR A 37 34.51 17.06 -3.87
N MET A 38 33.87 17.81 -4.78
CA MET A 38 34.58 18.56 -5.82
C MET A 38 35.50 19.63 -5.23
N TRP A 39 35.04 20.35 -4.21
CA TRP A 39 35.83 21.37 -3.52
C TRP A 39 37.08 20.76 -2.85
N SER A 40 36.96 19.55 -2.29
CA SER A 40 38.08 18.87 -1.63
C SER A 40 39.10 18.29 -2.60
N LEU A 41 38.71 17.96 -3.83
CA LEU A 41 39.57 17.25 -4.80
C LEU A 41 40.15 18.16 -5.90
N LEU A 42 39.44 19.23 -6.28
CA LEU A 42 39.81 20.05 -7.42
C LEU A 42 40.46 21.38 -6.99
N SER A 43 41.28 21.95 -7.87
CA SER A 43 41.79 23.32 -7.68
C SER A 43 40.66 24.34 -7.85
N LYS A 44 40.77 25.51 -7.19
CA LYS A 44 39.70 26.53 -7.15
C LYS A 44 39.18 26.90 -8.54
N ALA A 45 40.07 27.07 -9.53
CA ALA A 45 39.68 27.43 -10.89
C ALA A 45 38.82 26.35 -11.56
N VAL A 46 39.23 25.08 -11.45
CA VAL A 46 38.49 23.96 -12.05
C VAL A 46 37.19 23.68 -11.28
N PHE A 47 37.19 23.90 -9.96
CA PHE A 47 35.98 23.83 -9.15
C PHE A 47 34.91 24.81 -9.63
N PHE A 48 35.22 26.09 -9.85
CA PHE A 48 34.19 27.02 -10.33
C PHE A 48 33.75 26.68 -11.76
N LEU A 49 34.67 26.25 -12.62
CA LEU A 49 34.36 25.87 -14.00
C LEU A 49 33.38 24.68 -14.10
N LEU A 50 33.56 23.65 -13.27
CA LEU A 50 32.72 22.43 -13.30
C LEU A 50 31.59 22.45 -12.26
N GLY A 51 31.85 23.05 -11.10
CA GLY A 51 30.93 23.10 -9.96
C GLY A 51 29.71 23.98 -10.24
N ILE A 52 29.85 25.11 -10.93
CA ILE A 52 28.71 25.97 -11.29
C ILE A 52 27.73 25.23 -12.23
N PRO A 53 28.17 24.64 -13.37
CA PRO A 53 27.31 23.81 -14.20
C PRO A 53 26.69 22.64 -13.43
N THR A 54 27.47 21.98 -12.59
CA THR A 54 27.00 20.85 -11.78
C THR A 54 25.88 21.30 -10.83
N ALA A 55 26.07 22.41 -10.12
CA ALA A 55 25.04 22.97 -9.25
C ALA A 55 23.76 23.29 -10.03
N LEU A 56 23.86 23.98 -11.17
CA LEU A 56 22.70 24.28 -12.02
C LEU A 56 21.96 23.01 -12.46
N LEU A 57 22.68 21.95 -12.78
CA LEU A 57 22.13 20.69 -13.22
C LEU A 57 21.37 19.97 -12.10
N PHE A 58 21.90 19.99 -10.87
CA PHE A 58 21.21 19.48 -9.68
C PHE A 58 19.95 20.30 -9.36
N VAL A 59 19.99 21.64 -9.44
CA VAL A 59 18.79 22.48 -9.27
C VAL A 59 17.73 22.14 -10.33
N ALA A 60 18.15 22.00 -11.59
CA ALA A 60 17.25 21.64 -12.67
C ALA A 60 16.58 20.28 -12.39
N PHE A 61 17.33 19.26 -11.96
CA PHE A 61 16.73 17.98 -11.60
C PHE A 61 15.74 18.05 -10.43
N ALA A 62 15.98 18.93 -9.46
CA ALA A 62 15.11 19.09 -8.30
C ALA A 62 13.81 19.84 -8.63
N PHE A 63 13.88 20.93 -9.40
CA PHE A 63 12.76 21.88 -9.54
C PHE A 63 12.15 21.93 -10.94
N TYR A 64 12.92 21.62 -11.98
CA TYR A 64 12.42 21.72 -13.34
C TYR A 64 11.51 20.53 -13.67
N ARG A 65 10.29 20.83 -14.12
CA ARG A 65 9.27 19.84 -14.44
C ARG A 65 8.70 20.04 -15.85
N PRO A 66 9.38 19.58 -16.91
CA PRO A 66 8.87 19.68 -18.26
C PRO A 66 7.57 18.88 -18.40
N TYR A 67 6.52 19.50 -18.94
CA TYR A 67 5.20 18.89 -19.13
C TYR A 67 4.59 18.27 -17.84
N GLY A 68 4.91 18.86 -16.69
CA GLY A 68 4.42 18.39 -15.38
C GLY A 68 5.13 17.12 -14.85
N GLN A 69 6.14 16.61 -15.56
CA GLN A 69 6.91 15.45 -15.14
C GLN A 69 8.25 15.87 -14.52
N PRO A 70 8.76 15.14 -13.51
CA PRO A 70 10.12 15.36 -13.01
C PRO A 70 11.15 15.23 -14.13
N LEU A 71 12.12 16.15 -14.19
CA LEU A 71 13.16 16.14 -15.23
C LEU A 71 13.88 14.79 -15.33
N ILE A 72 14.10 14.09 -14.21
CA ILE A 72 14.73 12.77 -14.22
C ILE A 72 13.94 11.73 -15.03
N SER A 73 12.60 11.72 -14.89
CA SER A 73 11.71 10.84 -15.63
C SER A 73 11.65 11.21 -17.10
N PHE A 74 11.67 12.51 -17.40
CA PHE A 74 11.71 13.02 -18.77
C PHE A 74 13.01 12.60 -19.48
N VAL A 75 14.17 12.81 -18.85
CA VAL A 75 15.47 12.39 -19.39
C VAL A 75 15.53 10.88 -19.58
N PHE A 76 15.07 10.10 -18.60
CA PHE A 76 15.03 8.64 -18.72
C PHE A 76 14.14 8.19 -19.88
N SER A 77 13.00 8.85 -20.08
CA SER A 77 12.11 8.58 -21.21
C SER A 77 12.76 8.94 -22.55
N GLY A 78 13.49 10.05 -22.61
CA GLY A 78 14.28 10.46 -23.77
C GLY A 78 15.38 9.45 -24.12
N ILE A 79 16.13 9.00 -23.12
CA ILE A 79 17.16 7.95 -23.27
C ILE A 79 16.51 6.65 -23.76
N ARG A 80 15.43 6.22 -23.11
CA ARG A 80 14.69 5.00 -23.51
C ARG A 80 14.15 5.11 -24.94
N PHE A 81 13.71 6.28 -25.36
CA PHE A 81 13.24 6.50 -26.73
C PHE A 81 14.39 6.45 -27.74
N MET A 82 15.54 7.04 -27.42
CA MET A 82 16.71 7.08 -28.30
C MET A 82 17.31 5.69 -28.54
N PHE A 83 17.44 4.88 -27.48
CA PHE A 83 18.04 3.53 -27.54
C PHE A 83 17.00 2.41 -27.67
N GLY A 84 15.71 2.75 -27.65
CA GLY A 84 14.63 1.78 -27.75
C GLY A 84 14.44 1.24 -29.17
N PRO A 85 13.91 0.02 -29.31
CA PRO A 85 13.49 -0.47 -30.62
C PRO A 85 12.39 0.42 -31.19
N LYS A 86 12.62 0.98 -32.38
CA LYS A 86 11.64 1.84 -33.08
C LYS A 86 10.51 1.05 -33.75
N VAL A 87 10.67 -0.27 -33.83
CA VAL A 87 9.67 -1.15 -34.44
C VAL A 87 8.74 -1.67 -33.36
N TYR A 88 7.51 -1.18 -33.37
CA TYR A 88 6.43 -1.71 -32.56
C TYR A 88 5.85 -2.94 -33.26
N VAL A 89 6.29 -4.13 -32.84
CA VAL A 89 5.66 -5.38 -33.28
C VAL A 89 4.43 -5.62 -32.40
N TRP A 90 3.27 -5.74 -33.02
CA TRP A 90 2.07 -6.16 -32.31
C TRP A 90 2.24 -7.59 -31.79
N LYS A 91 2.37 -7.71 -30.47
CA LYS A 91 2.34 -9.02 -29.79
C LYS A 91 0.93 -9.27 -29.30
N ARG A 92 0.27 -10.31 -29.83
CA ARG A 92 -0.91 -10.90 -29.19
C ARG A 92 -0.49 -11.49 -27.86
N THR A 93 -0.52 -10.68 -26.81
CA THR A 93 -0.43 -11.21 -25.46
C THR A 93 -1.76 -11.92 -25.21
N THR A 94 -1.74 -13.26 -25.13
CA THR A 94 -2.79 -13.94 -24.39
C THR A 94 -2.66 -13.40 -22.98
N GLN A 95 -3.52 -12.48 -22.56
CA GLN A 95 -3.63 -12.10 -21.17
C GLN A 95 -3.95 -13.39 -20.41
N LYS A 96 -2.91 -14.08 -19.93
CA LYS A 96 -3.08 -14.97 -18.79
C LYS A 96 -3.45 -14.02 -17.68
N MET A 97 -4.75 -13.86 -17.48
CA MET A 97 -5.33 -13.20 -16.32
C MET A 97 -4.57 -13.80 -15.15
N GLN A 98 -3.65 -13.03 -14.57
CA GLN A 98 -2.92 -13.48 -13.39
C GLN A 98 -3.95 -13.44 -12.29
N VAL A 99 -4.72 -14.53 -12.20
CA VAL A 99 -5.68 -14.67 -11.13
C VAL A 99 -4.83 -14.67 -9.88
N ASN A 100 -4.98 -13.64 -9.07
CA ASN A 100 -4.23 -13.48 -7.85
C ASN A 100 -4.63 -14.62 -6.91
N TYR A 101 -3.89 -15.73 -6.98
CA TYR A 101 -4.19 -16.96 -6.23
C TYR A 101 -4.23 -16.67 -4.73
N GLN A 102 -3.45 -15.70 -4.26
CA GLN A 102 -3.46 -15.25 -2.87
C GLN A 102 -4.81 -14.65 -2.48
N GLN A 103 -5.43 -13.88 -3.37
CA GLN A 103 -6.71 -13.22 -3.11
C GLN A 103 -7.85 -14.24 -3.00
N ARG A 104 -7.93 -15.21 -3.93
CA ARG A 104 -8.92 -16.31 -3.85
C ARG A 104 -8.73 -17.23 -2.64
N GLN A 105 -7.48 -17.48 -2.22
CA GLN A 105 -7.20 -18.28 -1.04
C GLN A 105 -7.62 -17.56 0.25
N ASN A 106 -7.46 -16.24 0.30
CA ASN A 106 -7.89 -15.42 1.43
C ASN A 106 -9.41 -15.33 1.50
N GLU A 107 -10.09 -15.14 0.37
CA GLU A 107 -11.55 -15.15 0.26
C GLU A 107 -12.13 -16.51 0.69
N ALA A 108 -11.59 -17.63 0.19
CA ALA A 108 -12.05 -18.97 0.58
C ALA A 108 -11.77 -19.31 2.06
N LYS A 109 -10.70 -18.77 2.66
CA LYS A 109 -10.44 -18.90 4.11
C LYS A 109 -11.41 -18.06 4.93
N GLN A 110 -11.73 -16.86 4.48
CA GLN A 110 -12.70 -15.97 5.14
C GLN A 110 -14.12 -16.55 5.09
N GLU A 111 -14.52 -17.13 3.95
CA GLU A 111 -15.83 -17.77 3.79
C GLU A 111 -15.99 -18.98 4.72
N LYS A 112 -14.99 -19.87 4.79
CA LYS A 112 -14.97 -21.00 5.74
C LYS A 112 -14.94 -20.57 7.21
N ALA A 113 -14.25 -19.47 7.51
CA ALA A 113 -14.22 -18.92 8.87
C ALA A 113 -15.59 -18.35 9.26
N MET A 114 -16.28 -17.68 8.33
CA MET A 114 -17.61 -17.10 8.52
C MET A 114 -18.68 -18.19 8.68
N GLU A 115 -18.64 -19.24 7.86
CA GLU A 115 -19.53 -20.42 7.96
C GLU A 115 -19.38 -21.13 9.32
N SER A 116 -18.13 -21.33 9.77
CA SER A 116 -17.87 -21.93 11.10
C SER A 116 -18.31 -21.04 12.27
N GLN A 117 -18.37 -19.72 12.08
CA GLN A 117 -18.83 -18.78 13.09
C GLN A 117 -20.36 -18.76 13.17
N ASP A 118 -21.04 -18.81 12.03
CA ASP A 118 -22.50 -18.88 11.97
C ASP A 118 -23.03 -20.20 12.52
N ASP A 119 -22.37 -21.33 12.26
CA ASP A 119 -22.72 -22.63 12.84
C ASP A 119 -22.56 -22.65 14.36
N ARG A 120 -21.47 -22.05 14.88
CA ARG A 120 -21.27 -21.91 16.33
C ARG A 120 -22.34 -21.03 16.97
N ARG A 121 -22.73 -19.95 16.30
CA ARG A 121 -23.79 -19.05 16.75
C ARG A 121 -25.16 -19.75 16.75
N ARG A 122 -25.47 -20.54 15.72
CA ARG A 122 -26.70 -21.34 15.65
C ARG A 122 -26.79 -22.34 16.80
N LYS A 123 -25.74 -23.14 17.01
CA LYS A 123 -25.69 -24.10 18.13
C LYS A 123 -25.79 -23.41 19.49
N ALA A 124 -25.16 -22.25 19.66
CA ALA A 124 -25.30 -21.46 20.88
C ALA A 124 -26.73 -20.96 21.11
N LEU A 125 -27.44 -20.53 20.06
CA LEU A 125 -28.84 -20.12 20.15
C LEU A 125 -29.77 -21.31 20.46
N GLU A 126 -29.51 -22.48 19.89
CA GLU A 126 -30.23 -23.71 20.22
C GLU A 126 -30.04 -24.08 21.70
N ASN A 127 -28.79 -24.04 22.18
CA ASN A 127 -28.48 -24.28 23.59
C ASN A 127 -29.18 -23.27 24.52
N LEU A 128 -29.14 -21.97 24.17
CA LEU A 128 -29.83 -20.92 24.93
C LEU A 128 -31.35 -21.11 24.95
N LYS A 129 -31.94 -21.52 23.82
CA LYS A 129 -33.36 -21.84 23.73
C LYS A 129 -33.73 -23.06 24.56
N GLY A 130 -32.88 -24.08 24.58
CA GLY A 130 -33.04 -25.26 25.43
C GLY A 130 -33.01 -24.89 26.92
N ILE A 131 -32.08 -24.04 27.34
CA ILE A 131 -32.01 -23.51 28.72
C ILE A 131 -33.28 -22.71 29.05
N ALA A 132 -33.72 -21.81 28.18
CA ALA A 132 -34.93 -21.01 28.39
C ALA A 132 -36.17 -21.91 28.58
N LYS A 133 -36.30 -22.97 27.77
CA LYS A 133 -37.38 -23.95 27.86
C LYS A 133 -37.40 -24.70 29.20
N ILE A 134 -36.23 -25.06 29.72
CA ILE A 134 -36.10 -25.71 31.04
C ILE A 134 -36.54 -24.76 32.16
N ILE A 135 -36.14 -23.49 32.07
CA ILE A 135 -36.50 -22.46 33.05
C ILE A 135 -38.02 -22.21 33.04
N ASP A 136 -38.62 -22.04 31.86
CA ASP A 136 -40.05 -21.78 31.70
C ASP A 136 -40.90 -22.99 32.14
N SER A 137 -40.42 -24.22 31.90
CA SER A 137 -41.11 -25.45 32.30
C SER A 137 -40.83 -25.89 33.74
N LYS A 138 -40.14 -25.07 34.54
CA LYS A 138 -39.71 -25.39 35.92
C LYS A 138 -39.03 -26.77 36.04
N GLY A 139 -38.27 -27.16 35.02
CA GLY A 139 -37.54 -28.43 34.99
C GLY A 139 -38.35 -29.67 34.56
N THR A 140 -39.54 -29.50 33.98
CA THR A 140 -40.40 -30.63 33.56
C THR A 140 -40.02 -31.17 32.18
N GLU A 141 -39.53 -30.33 31.27
CA GLU A 141 -39.05 -30.73 29.94
C GLU A 141 -37.56 -30.39 29.83
N ALA A 142 -36.70 -31.42 29.90
CA ALA A 142 -35.25 -31.26 29.83
C ALA A 142 -34.68 -31.90 28.57
N ASP A 143 -33.88 -31.13 27.84
CA ASP A 143 -33.07 -31.61 26.71
C ASP A 143 -31.76 -32.21 27.24
N GLU A 144 -31.50 -33.49 26.98
CA GLU A 144 -30.37 -34.26 27.54
C GLU A 144 -29.02 -33.61 27.21
N ASP A 145 -28.89 -33.05 26.00
CA ASP A 145 -27.67 -32.40 25.53
C ASP A 145 -27.35 -31.14 26.36
N VAL A 146 -28.36 -30.36 26.72
CA VAL A 146 -28.22 -29.13 27.50
C VAL A 146 -27.94 -29.43 28.97
N VAL A 147 -28.60 -30.46 29.53
CA VAL A 147 -28.36 -30.92 30.91
C VAL A 147 -26.92 -31.41 31.09
N SER A 148 -26.36 -32.07 30.07
CA SER A 148 -24.97 -32.54 30.10
C SER A 148 -23.94 -31.40 30.17
N ILE A 149 -24.26 -30.25 29.56
CA ILE A 149 -23.42 -29.04 29.57
C ILE A 149 -23.47 -28.38 30.95
N LEU A 150 -24.65 -28.31 31.58
CA LEU A 150 -24.83 -27.72 32.93
C LEU A 150 -24.21 -28.57 34.05
N LYS A 151 -24.14 -29.90 33.87
CA LYS A 151 -23.56 -30.83 34.85
C LYS A 151 -22.02 -30.90 34.77
N LYS A 152 -21.40 -30.35 33.72
CA LYS A 152 -19.94 -30.29 33.62
C LYS A 152 -19.39 -29.30 34.66
N PRO A 153 -18.50 -29.73 35.57
CA PRO A 153 -17.86 -28.80 36.48
C PRO A 153 -17.00 -27.81 35.68
N GLU A 154 -17.09 -26.52 36.00
CA GLU A 154 -16.19 -25.52 35.41
C GLU A 154 -14.74 -25.92 35.70
N VAL A 155 -14.01 -26.27 34.65
CA VAL A 155 -12.56 -26.46 34.75
C VAL A 155 -11.94 -25.08 34.84
N ARG A 156 -11.80 -24.60 36.08
CA ARG A 156 -11.07 -23.37 36.40
C ARG A 156 -9.59 -23.61 36.09
N LYS A 157 -9.04 -22.84 35.15
CA LYS A 157 -7.58 -22.70 34.97
C LYS A 157 -7.04 -21.70 35.97
#